data_AF-A0A383C171-F1
#
_entry.id   AF-A0A383C171-F1
#
_cell.length_a   1.000
_cell.length_b   1.000
_cell.length_c   1.000
_cell.angle_alpha   90.00
_cell.angle_beta   90.00
_cell.angle_gamma   90.00
#
_symmetry.space_group_name_H-M   'P 1'
#
loop_
_entity.id
_entity.type
_entity.pdbx_description
1 polymer ?
#
loop_
_entity_poly.entity_id
_entity_poly.type
_entity_poly.pdbx_seq_one_letter_code
_entity_poly.pdbx_strand_id
1 'polypeptide(L)'
;MDGETGYYITIAATAFDDVDSASYAGFSNSTTLNFTTADTTNPTLSSSTPADGATGVAVDANIVLTFSEAVDVESGNITLKKSSDDSTVEIIDVTGSLVTGTGTTEITINPSTTLDGETGYYITIAATAFDDDSSNSYAGITDSTTLNFTTVATNLPSPLDKKDVIGSIEAWNDISSEWIKFSIDNAFNRIDWLNRQRGSNQTSHQGIKLSFVNTLIDKIMNNSPGTALSDIDVVDTAASLIG
;
A
#
# COMPACT_ATOMS: atom_id res chain seq x y z
N MET A 1 -30.69 -14.61 -41.63
CA MET A 1 -29.42 -15.34 -41.73
C MET A 1 -28.63 -14.91 -40.52
N ASP A 2 -28.06 -15.86 -39.80
CA ASP A 2 -27.31 -15.60 -38.56
C ASP A 2 -25.98 -14.92 -38.93
N GLY A 3 -25.41 -14.11 -38.05
CA GLY A 3 -24.14 -13.41 -38.27
C GLY A 3 -22.95 -14.38 -38.41
N GLU A 4 -21.90 -13.94 -39.10
CA GLU A 4 -20.66 -14.71 -39.35
C GLU A 4 -20.85 -16.15 -39.87
N THR A 5 -22.01 -16.45 -40.46
CA THR A 5 -22.39 -17.79 -40.84
C THR A 5 -22.21 -17.99 -42.34
N GLY A 6 -21.49 -19.05 -42.71
CA GLY A 6 -21.31 -19.45 -44.09
C GLY A 6 -22.58 -20.08 -44.66
N TYR A 7 -23.11 -19.50 -45.73
CA TYR A 7 -24.21 -20.04 -46.50
C TYR A 7 -23.75 -20.44 -47.89
N TYR A 8 -24.43 -21.42 -48.46
CA TYR A 8 -24.26 -21.78 -49.87
C TYR A 8 -25.63 -22.03 -50.50
N ILE A 9 -25.71 -21.76 -51.80
CA ILE A 9 -26.90 -22.04 -52.60
C ILE A 9 -26.65 -23.34 -53.36
N THR A 10 -27.69 -24.15 -53.49
CA THR A 10 -27.71 -25.29 -54.42
C THR A 10 -28.82 -25.07 -55.42
N ILE A 11 -28.52 -25.31 -56.69
CA ILE A 11 -29.50 -25.26 -57.76
C ILE A 11 -29.65 -26.68 -58.31
N ALA A 12 -30.85 -27.25 -58.24
CA ALA A 12 -31.09 -28.57 -58.78
C ALA A 12 -30.86 -28.58 -60.30
N ALA A 13 -30.44 -29.73 -60.83
CA ALA A 13 -30.53 -29.96 -62.28
C ALA A 13 -31.99 -29.72 -62.72
N THR A 14 -32.17 -29.16 -63.92
CA THR A 14 -33.47 -28.83 -64.52
C THR A 14 -34.29 -27.80 -63.74
N ALA A 15 -33.69 -27.03 -62.83
CA ALA A 15 -34.38 -25.92 -62.16
C ALA A 15 -34.74 -24.77 -63.12
N PHE A 16 -34.03 -24.68 -64.25
CA PHE A 16 -34.24 -23.69 -65.29
C PHE A 16 -34.08 -24.36 -66.66
N ASP A 17 -34.95 -24.01 -67.61
CA ASP A 17 -34.86 -24.40 -69.02
C ASP A 17 -34.70 -23.14 -69.89
N ASP A 18 -33.99 -23.26 -71.01
CA ASP A 18 -33.93 -22.19 -72.01
C ASP A 18 -35.12 -22.25 -73.00
N VAL A 19 -35.15 -21.31 -73.95
CA VAL A 19 -36.22 -21.21 -74.96
C VAL A 19 -36.28 -22.41 -75.91
N ASP A 20 -35.20 -23.20 -75.99
CA ASP A 20 -35.08 -24.41 -76.79
C ASP A 20 -35.29 -25.68 -75.95
N SER A 21 -35.78 -25.54 -74.71
CA SER A 21 -36.02 -26.61 -73.73
C SER A 21 -34.75 -27.36 -73.27
N ALA A 22 -33.58 -26.73 -73.34
CA ALA A 22 -32.37 -27.26 -72.73
C ALA A 22 -32.32 -26.91 -71.23
N SER A 23 -32.18 -27.91 -70.38
CA SER A 23 -32.15 -27.75 -68.93
C SER A 23 -30.78 -27.35 -68.39
N TYR A 24 -30.76 -26.42 -67.44
CA TYR A 24 -29.57 -26.09 -66.66
C TYR A 24 -29.12 -27.29 -65.82
N ALA A 25 -27.82 -27.61 -65.84
CA ALA A 25 -27.27 -28.78 -65.16
C ALA A 25 -27.32 -28.69 -63.62
N GLY A 26 -27.53 -27.49 -63.07
CA GLY A 26 -27.52 -27.28 -61.62
C GLY A 26 -26.13 -27.38 -60.99
N PHE A 27 -26.08 -27.19 -59.67
CA PHE A 27 -24.94 -27.47 -58.81
C PHE A 27 -25.40 -27.74 -57.38
N SER A 28 -24.76 -28.70 -56.71
CA SER A 28 -25.08 -29.11 -55.34
C SER A 28 -23.92 -28.98 -54.36
N ASN A 29 -22.77 -28.45 -54.82
CA ASN A 29 -21.60 -28.28 -53.97
C ASN A 29 -21.63 -26.92 -53.25
N SER A 30 -21.05 -26.87 -52.07
CA SER A 30 -20.99 -25.67 -51.23
C SER A 30 -19.96 -24.63 -51.69
N THR A 31 -19.20 -24.90 -52.74
CA THR A 31 -18.11 -24.03 -53.19
C THR A 31 -18.45 -23.16 -54.41
N THR A 32 -19.49 -23.51 -55.17
CA THR A 32 -19.85 -22.80 -56.41
C THR A 32 -20.50 -21.45 -56.13
N LEU A 33 -21.44 -21.39 -55.19
CA LEU A 33 -22.06 -20.13 -54.78
C LEU A 33 -22.21 -20.15 -53.27
N ASN A 34 -21.25 -19.54 -52.59
CA ASN A 34 -21.23 -19.35 -51.15
C ASN A 34 -20.98 -17.89 -50.80
N PHE A 35 -21.39 -17.52 -49.59
CA PHE A 35 -21.15 -16.23 -48.98
C PHE A 35 -21.17 -16.39 -47.46
N THR A 36 -20.50 -15.48 -46.75
CA THR A 36 -20.59 -15.37 -45.30
C THR A 36 -21.37 -14.12 -44.97
N THR A 37 -22.24 -14.19 -43.98
CA THR A 37 -22.91 -13.01 -43.43
C THR A 37 -21.96 -12.17 -42.60
N ALA A 38 -22.23 -10.86 -42.49
CA ALA A 38 -21.46 -9.98 -41.61
C ALA A 38 -21.61 -10.39 -40.15
N ASP A 39 -20.60 -10.08 -39.33
CA ASP A 39 -20.79 -10.05 -37.90
C ASP A 39 -21.73 -8.91 -37.51
N THR A 40 -22.58 -9.17 -36.52
CA THR A 40 -23.55 -8.22 -35.97
C THR A 40 -23.53 -8.23 -34.45
N THR A 41 -22.53 -8.86 -33.84
CA THR A 41 -22.39 -8.97 -32.39
C THR A 41 -21.63 -7.78 -31.89
N ASN A 42 -22.19 -7.03 -30.93
CA ASN A 42 -21.47 -5.91 -30.36
C ASN A 42 -20.44 -6.40 -29.34
N PRO A 43 -19.27 -5.74 -29.26
CA PRO A 43 -18.31 -5.99 -28.20
C PRO A 43 -18.94 -5.69 -26.84
N THR A 44 -18.55 -6.47 -25.84
CA THR A 44 -19.01 -6.33 -24.45
C THR A 44 -17.83 -6.26 -23.49
N LEU A 45 -17.99 -5.52 -22.39
CA LEU A 45 -16.97 -5.47 -21.34
C LEU A 45 -17.00 -6.78 -20.54
N SER A 46 -15.96 -7.59 -20.67
CA SER A 46 -15.82 -8.88 -19.97
C SER A 46 -15.31 -8.71 -18.54
N SER A 47 -14.35 -7.81 -18.33
CA SER A 47 -13.80 -7.48 -17.02
C SER A 47 -13.07 -6.14 -17.02
N SER A 48 -12.74 -5.63 -15.84
CA SER A 48 -11.89 -4.46 -15.67
C SER A 48 -10.93 -4.59 -14.49
N THR A 49 -9.85 -3.82 -14.52
CA THR A 49 -8.97 -3.55 -13.38
C THR A 49 -8.80 -2.04 -13.24
N PRO A 50 -9.28 -1.39 -12.16
CA PRO A 50 -9.99 -1.97 -11.04
C PRO A 50 -11.28 -2.70 -11.45
N ALA A 51 -11.60 -3.78 -10.74
CA ALA A 51 -12.90 -4.44 -10.89
C ALA A 51 -14.00 -3.52 -10.35
N ASP A 52 -15.23 -3.72 -10.81
CA ASP A 52 -16.38 -3.01 -10.26
C ASP A 52 -16.51 -3.24 -8.74
N GLY A 53 -16.76 -2.15 -8.00
CA GLY A 53 -16.82 -2.14 -6.55
C GLY A 53 -15.49 -2.38 -5.83
N ALA A 54 -14.35 -2.36 -6.54
CA ALA A 54 -13.04 -2.54 -5.92
C ALA A 54 -12.74 -1.46 -4.87
N THR A 55 -12.01 -1.83 -3.82
CA THR A 55 -11.58 -0.91 -2.74
C THR A 55 -10.07 -0.98 -2.56
N GLY A 56 -9.48 0.08 -2.00
CA GLY A 56 -8.04 0.14 -1.79
C GLY A 56 -7.22 0.27 -3.08
N VAL A 57 -7.84 0.81 -4.14
CA VAL A 57 -7.18 1.08 -5.42
C VAL A 57 -6.14 2.17 -5.24
N ALA A 58 -4.95 2.00 -5.82
CA ALA A 58 -3.93 3.06 -5.76
C ALA A 58 -4.43 4.34 -6.46
N VAL A 59 -4.05 5.51 -5.93
CA VAL A 59 -4.51 6.80 -6.45
C VAL A 59 -3.93 7.16 -7.83
N ASP A 60 -2.94 6.40 -8.29
CA ASP A 60 -2.26 6.48 -9.58
C ASP A 60 -2.47 5.21 -10.42
N ALA A 61 -3.47 4.39 -10.08
CA ALA A 61 -3.75 3.16 -10.80
C ALA A 61 -4.27 3.44 -12.22
N ASN A 62 -3.77 2.67 -13.19
CA ASN A 62 -4.38 2.56 -14.50
C ASN A 62 -5.76 1.87 -14.40
N ILE A 63 -6.61 2.16 -15.38
CA ILE A 63 -7.86 1.47 -15.61
C ILE A 63 -7.71 0.62 -16.87
N VAL A 64 -7.80 -0.69 -16.73
CA VAL A 64 -7.68 -1.67 -17.82
C VAL A 64 -9.06 -2.27 -18.07
N LEU A 65 -9.52 -2.21 -19.31
CA LEU A 65 -10.79 -2.77 -19.77
C LEU A 65 -10.52 -3.98 -20.65
N THR A 66 -11.14 -5.12 -20.36
CA THR A 66 -11.04 -6.33 -21.17
C THR A 66 -12.37 -6.60 -21.85
N PHE A 67 -12.38 -6.64 -23.18
CA PHE A 67 -13.56 -6.85 -24.01
C PHE A 67 -13.73 -8.32 -24.44
N SER A 68 -14.92 -8.68 -24.89
CA SER A 68 -15.25 -10.01 -25.43
C SER A 68 -14.53 -10.33 -26.74
N GLU A 69 -14.12 -9.29 -27.46
CA GLU A 69 -13.41 -9.34 -28.74
C GLU A 69 -12.50 -8.13 -28.88
N ALA A 70 -11.69 -8.11 -29.94
CA ALA A 70 -10.77 -7.00 -30.18
C ALA A 70 -11.57 -5.75 -30.55
N VAL A 71 -11.16 -4.61 -30.00
CA VAL A 71 -11.79 -3.32 -30.29
C VAL A 71 -10.75 -2.28 -30.69
N ASP A 72 -11.15 -1.44 -31.64
CA ASP A 72 -10.43 -0.24 -32.04
C ASP A 72 -11.00 1.00 -31.37
N VAL A 73 -10.11 1.95 -31.10
CA VAL A 73 -10.46 3.26 -30.61
C VAL A 73 -11.06 4.08 -31.76
N GLU A 74 -12.25 4.65 -31.52
CA GLU A 74 -12.95 5.44 -32.53
C GLU A 74 -13.09 6.91 -32.09
N SER A 75 -14.19 7.28 -31.42
CA SER A 75 -14.42 8.70 -31.07
C SER A 75 -15.20 8.91 -29.78
N GLY A 76 -14.97 10.07 -29.14
CA GLY A 76 -15.66 10.44 -27.91
C GLY A 76 -14.74 10.38 -26.71
N ASN A 77 -15.35 10.32 -25.52
CA ASN A 77 -14.62 10.49 -24.28
C ASN A 77 -14.92 9.38 -23.28
N ILE A 78 -13.92 9.08 -22.46
CA ILE A 78 -14.06 8.43 -21.17
C ILE A 78 -14.04 9.54 -20.12
N THR A 79 -15.02 9.56 -19.22
CA THR A 79 -15.09 10.56 -18.15
C THR A 79 -14.95 9.89 -16.80
N LEU A 80 -13.98 10.34 -16.01
CA LEU A 80 -13.79 9.92 -14.63
C LEU A 80 -14.50 10.92 -13.71
N LYS A 81 -15.35 10.41 -12.80
CA LYS A 81 -16.19 11.23 -11.94
C LYS A 81 -16.14 10.77 -10.49
N LYS A 82 -16.34 11.68 -9.55
CA LYS A 82 -16.50 11.35 -8.13
C LYS A 82 -17.91 10.80 -7.88
N SER A 83 -17.99 9.68 -7.18
CA SER A 83 -19.27 9.06 -6.81
C SER A 83 -20.07 9.87 -5.78
N SER A 84 -19.42 10.78 -5.06
CA SER A 84 -20.05 11.56 -3.98
C SER A 84 -20.96 12.69 -4.48
N ASP A 85 -20.60 13.34 -5.58
CA ASP A 85 -21.23 14.58 -6.04
C ASP A 85 -21.32 14.69 -7.57
N ASP A 86 -21.00 13.63 -8.30
CA ASP A 86 -20.96 13.59 -9.76
C ASP A 86 -20.04 14.63 -10.40
N SER A 87 -19.09 15.21 -9.64
CA SER A 87 -18.11 16.12 -10.20
C SER A 87 -17.15 15.38 -11.14
N THR A 88 -16.88 15.99 -12.30
CA THR A 88 -15.91 15.47 -13.26
C THR A 88 -14.50 15.73 -12.74
N VAL A 89 -13.71 14.66 -12.67
CA VAL A 89 -12.29 14.68 -12.30
C VAL A 89 -11.46 14.89 -13.56
N GLU A 90 -11.71 14.08 -14.58
CA GLU A 90 -10.96 14.10 -15.83
C GLU A 90 -11.85 13.66 -16.99
N ILE A 91 -11.66 14.30 -18.15
CA ILE A 91 -12.24 13.89 -19.43
C ILE A 91 -11.06 13.43 -20.30
N ILE A 92 -11.10 12.18 -20.72
CA ILE A 92 -10.05 11.51 -21.47
C ILE A 92 -10.59 11.26 -22.88
N ASP A 93 -10.00 11.91 -23.87
CA ASP A 93 -10.26 11.62 -25.28
C ASP A 93 -9.78 10.20 -25.59
N VAL A 94 -10.65 9.37 -26.16
CA VAL A 94 -10.32 7.96 -26.44
C VAL A 94 -9.18 7.86 -27.46
N THR A 95 -9.02 8.84 -28.35
CA THR A 95 -7.95 8.91 -29.35
C THR A 95 -6.64 9.50 -28.80
N GLY A 96 -6.66 9.97 -27.56
CA GLY A 96 -5.53 10.58 -26.88
C GLY A 96 -4.48 9.56 -26.42
N SER A 97 -3.30 10.07 -26.05
CA SER A 97 -2.16 9.24 -25.60
C SER A 97 -2.37 8.53 -24.26
N LEU A 98 -3.42 8.89 -23.53
CA LEU A 98 -3.77 8.27 -22.24
C LEU A 98 -4.54 6.96 -22.42
N VAL A 99 -4.96 6.65 -23.65
CA VAL A 99 -5.64 5.40 -24.01
C VAL A 99 -4.75 4.61 -24.97
N THR A 100 -4.54 3.33 -24.67
CA THR A 100 -3.68 2.43 -25.44
C THR A 100 -4.33 1.07 -25.57
N GLY A 101 -3.93 0.28 -26.57
CA GLY A 101 -4.45 -1.07 -26.79
C GLY A 101 -5.46 -1.22 -27.93
N THR A 102 -5.64 -0.18 -28.78
CA THR A 102 -6.44 -0.28 -30.01
C THR A 102 -6.05 -1.51 -30.84
N GLY A 103 -7.04 -2.18 -31.41
CA GLY A 103 -6.90 -3.39 -32.21
C GLY A 103 -6.67 -4.65 -31.36
N THR A 104 -6.98 -4.58 -30.06
CA THR A 104 -6.81 -5.71 -29.13
C THR A 104 -8.04 -5.84 -28.22
N THR A 105 -8.11 -6.94 -27.48
CA THR A 105 -9.18 -7.18 -26.49
C THR A 105 -8.97 -6.38 -25.20
N GLU A 106 -7.86 -5.66 -25.04
CA GLU A 106 -7.52 -4.96 -23.79
C GLU A 106 -7.20 -3.49 -24.05
N ILE A 107 -8.02 -2.60 -23.50
CA ILE A 107 -7.80 -1.15 -23.55
C ILE A 107 -7.30 -0.67 -22.20
N THR A 108 -6.11 -0.06 -22.18
CA THR A 108 -5.54 0.56 -20.99
C THR A 108 -5.72 2.07 -21.03
N ILE A 109 -6.31 2.60 -19.96
CA ILE A 109 -6.54 4.02 -19.70
C ILE A 109 -5.63 4.42 -18.54
N ASN A 110 -4.81 5.44 -18.74
CA ASN A 110 -3.90 5.97 -17.75
C ASN A 110 -4.31 7.40 -17.40
N PRO A 111 -5.17 7.63 -16.38
CA PRO A 111 -5.56 8.97 -15.96
C PRO A 111 -4.33 9.83 -15.63
N SER A 112 -4.31 11.08 -16.10
CA SER A 112 -3.19 11.99 -15.81
C SER A 112 -3.24 12.59 -14.41
N THR A 113 -4.43 12.60 -13.80
CA THR A 113 -4.69 13.15 -12.48
C THR A 113 -4.46 12.12 -11.39
N THR A 114 -3.60 12.43 -10.42
CA THR A 114 -3.55 11.66 -9.16
C THR A 114 -4.85 11.85 -8.39
N LEU A 115 -5.52 10.74 -8.08
CA LEU A 115 -6.82 10.74 -7.41
C LEU A 115 -6.71 11.09 -5.92
N ASP A 116 -7.81 11.58 -5.35
CA ASP A 116 -7.93 11.75 -3.92
C ASP A 116 -8.02 10.37 -3.25
N GLY A 117 -7.41 10.22 -2.07
CA GLY A 117 -7.51 8.98 -1.29
C GLY A 117 -8.87 8.83 -0.62
N GLU A 118 -9.21 7.61 -0.21
CA GLU A 118 -10.49 7.29 0.47
C GLU A 118 -11.73 7.81 -0.31
N THR A 119 -11.63 7.89 -1.63
CA THR A 119 -12.65 8.52 -2.48
C THR A 119 -13.21 7.51 -3.47
N GLY A 120 -14.53 7.50 -3.61
CA GLY A 120 -15.24 6.69 -4.60
C GLY A 120 -15.26 7.40 -5.96
N TYR A 121 -14.98 6.64 -7.01
CA TYR A 121 -15.00 7.08 -8.39
C TYR A 121 -15.79 6.11 -9.26
N TYR A 122 -16.31 6.62 -10.38
CA TYR A 122 -16.86 5.82 -11.46
C TYR A 122 -16.44 6.39 -12.81
N ILE A 123 -16.51 5.55 -13.84
CA ILE A 123 -16.26 6.00 -15.22
C ILE A 123 -17.50 5.88 -16.09
N THR A 124 -17.64 6.82 -17.01
CA THR A 124 -18.58 6.71 -18.14
C THR A 124 -17.80 6.67 -19.44
N ILE A 125 -18.25 5.87 -20.38
CA ILE A 125 -17.62 5.65 -21.69
C ILE A 125 -18.66 5.95 -22.76
N ALA A 126 -18.34 6.82 -23.72
CA ALA A 126 -19.23 7.08 -24.85
C ALA A 126 -19.51 5.81 -25.68
N ALA A 127 -20.73 5.64 -26.17
CA ALA A 127 -21.11 4.51 -27.02
C ALA A 127 -20.44 4.50 -28.41
N THR A 128 -19.72 5.58 -28.75
CA THR A 128 -18.94 5.70 -29.99
C THR A 128 -17.45 5.48 -29.75
N ALA A 129 -17.05 5.13 -28.52
CA ALA A 129 -15.64 5.11 -28.12
C ALA A 129 -14.87 3.95 -28.75
N PHE A 130 -15.53 2.80 -28.91
CA PHE A 130 -14.89 1.56 -29.32
C PHE A 130 -15.80 0.77 -30.26
N ASP A 131 -15.22 0.32 -31.38
CA ASP A 131 -15.87 -0.56 -32.36
C ASP A 131 -15.02 -1.83 -32.54
N ASP A 132 -15.64 -2.94 -32.93
CA ASP A 132 -14.91 -4.14 -33.38
C ASP A 132 -14.44 -4.02 -34.85
N ASP A 133 -13.71 -5.03 -35.33
CA ASP A 133 -13.24 -5.11 -36.73
C ASP A 133 -14.39 -5.12 -37.77
N SER A 134 -15.61 -5.47 -37.34
CA SER A 134 -16.82 -5.54 -38.16
C SER A 134 -17.68 -4.26 -38.06
N SER A 135 -17.20 -3.22 -37.37
CA SER A 135 -17.90 -1.95 -37.11
C SER A 135 -19.15 -2.06 -36.23
N ASN A 136 -19.21 -3.06 -35.34
CA ASN A 136 -20.20 -3.08 -34.26
C ASN A 136 -19.67 -2.29 -33.06
N SER A 137 -20.46 -1.33 -32.56
CA SER A 137 -20.03 -0.46 -31.46
C SER A 137 -20.28 -1.03 -30.08
N TYR A 138 -19.33 -0.84 -29.17
CA TYR A 138 -19.54 -1.03 -27.73
C TYR A 138 -20.64 -0.07 -27.25
N ALA A 139 -21.60 -0.59 -26.48
CA ALA A 139 -22.72 0.22 -25.98
C ALA A 139 -22.31 1.39 -25.06
N GLY A 140 -21.06 1.39 -24.57
CA GLY A 140 -20.56 2.38 -23.63
C GLY A 140 -21.01 2.13 -22.19
N ILE A 141 -20.70 3.09 -21.33
CA ILE A 141 -21.11 3.12 -19.92
C ILE A 141 -21.69 4.51 -19.64
N THR A 142 -22.95 4.59 -19.22
CA THR A 142 -23.61 5.87 -18.95
C THR A 142 -24.02 6.07 -17.50
N ASP A 143 -24.03 5.01 -16.71
CA ASP A 143 -24.39 5.03 -15.29
C ASP A 143 -23.15 5.00 -14.38
N SER A 144 -23.36 5.21 -13.09
CA SER A 144 -22.29 5.25 -12.07
C SER A 144 -22.01 3.91 -11.39
N THR A 145 -22.70 2.84 -11.79
CA THR A 145 -22.68 1.54 -11.11
C THR A 145 -22.02 0.43 -11.91
N THR A 146 -21.93 0.55 -13.24
CA THR A 146 -21.34 -0.47 -14.10
C THR A 146 -19.83 -0.61 -13.90
N LEU A 147 -19.13 0.50 -13.64
CA LEU A 147 -17.71 0.47 -13.29
C LEU A 147 -17.36 1.58 -12.31
N ASN A 148 -17.31 1.20 -11.04
CA ASN A 148 -16.93 2.07 -9.94
C ASN A 148 -15.87 1.43 -9.04
N PHE A 149 -15.10 2.26 -8.33
CA PHE A 149 -14.08 1.80 -7.40
C PHE A 149 -13.78 2.87 -6.33
N THR A 150 -13.13 2.46 -5.24
CA THR A 150 -12.71 3.35 -4.14
C THR A 150 -11.20 3.29 -3.95
N THR A 151 -10.57 4.46 -3.89
CA THR A 151 -9.12 4.60 -3.70
C THR A 151 -8.69 4.31 -2.26
N VAL A 152 -7.41 3.95 -2.10
CA VAL A 152 -6.75 3.77 -0.81
C VAL A 152 -6.64 5.10 -0.04
N ALA A 153 -6.57 5.03 1.28
CA ALA A 153 -6.27 6.17 2.13
C ALA A 153 -4.87 6.74 1.82
N THR A 154 -4.81 8.02 1.48
CA THR A 154 -3.54 8.75 1.29
C THR A 154 -3.08 9.49 2.55
N ASN A 155 -3.99 9.70 3.51
CA ASN A 155 -3.71 10.36 4.78
C ASN A 155 -3.89 9.38 5.93
N LEU A 156 -2.93 8.49 6.16
CA LEU A 156 -2.91 7.74 7.41
C LEU A 156 -2.66 8.73 8.57
N PRO A 157 -3.45 8.66 9.67
CA PRO A 157 -3.22 9.50 10.83
C PRO A 157 -1.81 9.26 11.38
N SER A 158 -1.22 10.30 11.96
CA SER A 158 0.12 10.19 12.52
C SER A 158 0.10 9.10 13.60
N PRO A 159 1.12 8.22 13.68
CA PRO A 159 1.25 7.33 14.82
C PRO A 159 1.27 8.09 16.16
N LEU A 160 1.67 9.36 16.13
CA LEU A 160 1.66 10.26 17.28
C LEU A 160 0.25 10.70 17.71
N ASP A 161 -0.80 10.48 16.91
CA ASP A 161 -2.17 10.79 17.32
C ASP A 161 -2.72 9.74 18.31
N LYS A 162 -2.07 8.58 18.41
CA LYS A 162 -2.47 7.51 19.33
C LYS A 162 -1.94 7.79 20.74
N LYS A 163 -2.84 7.89 21.72
CA LYS A 163 -2.49 8.12 23.14
C LYS A 163 -1.52 7.06 23.68
N ASP A 164 -1.61 5.82 23.24
CA ASP A 164 -0.71 4.75 23.69
C ASP A 164 0.73 4.95 23.22
N VAL A 165 0.92 5.53 22.02
CA VAL A 165 2.24 5.88 21.47
C VAL A 165 2.83 7.06 22.24
N ILE A 166 2.04 8.12 22.43
CA ILE A 166 2.46 9.28 23.23
C ILE A 166 2.81 8.85 24.65
N GLY A 167 1.95 8.06 25.31
CA GLY A 167 2.18 7.61 26.69
C GLY A 167 3.43 6.75 26.83
N SER A 168 3.76 5.93 25.82
CA SER A 168 5.03 5.18 25.80
C SER A 168 6.24 6.10 25.68
N ILE A 169 6.18 7.12 24.81
CA ILE A 169 7.25 8.12 24.63
C ILE A 169 7.45 8.93 25.91
N GLU A 170 6.37 9.42 26.51
CA GLU A 170 6.37 10.15 27.78
C GLU A 170 6.98 9.30 28.89
N ALA A 171 6.59 8.02 29.01
CA ALA A 171 7.17 7.12 30.01
C ALA A 171 8.69 6.93 29.87
N TRP A 172 9.21 6.77 28.64
CA TRP A 172 10.66 6.66 28.41
C TRP A 172 11.40 7.96 28.72
N ASN A 173 10.81 9.11 28.38
CA ASN A 173 11.37 10.42 28.71
C ASN A 173 11.38 10.64 30.23
N ASP A 174 10.30 10.30 30.92
CA ASP A 174 10.19 10.42 32.37
C ASP A 174 11.23 9.54 33.07
N ILE A 175 11.32 8.25 32.71
CA ILE A 175 12.32 7.32 33.25
C ILE A 175 13.74 7.88 33.05
N SER A 176 14.06 8.36 31.85
CA SER A 176 15.38 8.93 31.55
C SER A 176 15.66 10.17 32.40
N SER A 177 14.65 11.04 32.55
CA SER A 177 14.76 12.24 33.38
C SER A 177 14.98 11.88 34.85
N GLU A 178 14.30 10.86 35.36
CA GLU A 178 14.42 10.40 36.75
C GLU A 178 15.78 9.75 37.01
N TRP A 179 16.33 8.96 36.09
CA TRP A 179 17.69 8.42 36.21
C TRP A 179 18.76 9.50 36.29
N ILE A 180 18.62 10.56 35.49
CA ILE A 180 19.53 11.70 35.52
C ILE A 180 19.41 12.43 36.86
N LYS A 181 18.18 12.75 37.30
CA LYS A 181 17.94 13.38 38.61
C LYS A 181 18.57 12.55 39.73
N PHE A 182 18.29 11.25 39.78
CA PHE A 182 18.86 10.34 40.78
C PHE A 182 20.39 10.35 40.79
N SER A 183 21.02 10.29 39.62
CA SER A 183 22.49 10.28 39.51
C SER A 183 23.11 11.59 40.01
N ILE A 184 22.49 12.71 39.64
CA ILE A 184 22.90 14.05 40.02
C ILE A 184 22.70 14.29 41.51
N ASP A 185 21.53 13.92 42.05
CA ASP A 185 21.19 14.09 43.46
C ASP A 185 22.13 13.28 44.35
N ASN A 186 22.47 12.05 43.99
CA ASN A 186 23.47 11.26 44.73
C ASN A 186 24.84 11.96 44.77
N ALA A 187 25.30 12.51 43.65
CA ALA A 187 26.56 13.22 43.58
C ALA A 187 26.54 14.51 44.42
N PHE A 188 25.50 15.32 44.31
CA PHE A 188 25.36 16.55 45.10
C PHE A 188 25.21 16.26 46.59
N ASN A 189 24.39 15.28 46.97
CA ASN A 189 24.27 14.86 48.37
C ASN A 189 25.62 14.44 48.96
N ARG A 190 26.47 13.78 48.16
CA ARG A 190 27.84 13.42 48.57
C ARG A 190 28.75 14.65 48.68
N ILE A 191 28.70 15.57 47.72
CA ILE A 191 29.49 16.81 47.75
C ILE A 191 29.10 17.66 48.96
N ASP A 192 27.80 17.82 49.21
CA ASP A 192 27.27 18.57 50.35
C ASP A 192 27.70 17.97 51.68
N TRP A 193 27.68 16.64 51.78
CA TRP A 193 28.20 15.95 52.95
C TRP A 193 29.70 16.17 53.16
N LEU A 194 30.51 16.04 52.10
CA LEU A 194 31.95 16.32 52.15
C LEU A 194 32.21 17.76 52.59
N ASN A 195 31.45 18.72 52.06
CA ASN A 195 31.56 20.13 52.41
C ASN A 195 31.23 20.38 53.88
N ARG A 196 30.16 19.77 54.41
CA ARG A 196 29.78 19.88 55.83
C ARG A 196 30.80 19.26 56.78
N GLN A 197 31.56 18.28 56.30
CA GLN A 197 32.51 17.50 57.12
C GLN A 197 33.97 17.82 56.82
N ARG A 198 34.23 18.94 56.15
CA ARG A 198 35.58 19.40 55.85
C ARG A 198 36.31 19.71 57.17
N GLY A 199 37.15 18.78 57.63
CA GLY A 199 37.83 18.82 58.92
C GLY A 199 37.39 17.76 59.95
N SER A 200 36.42 16.90 59.60
CA SER A 200 36.01 15.75 60.41
C SER A 200 36.90 14.54 60.13
N ASN A 201 37.16 13.74 61.18
CA ASN A 201 37.88 12.47 61.09
C ASN A 201 36.96 11.29 60.71
N GLN A 202 35.70 11.55 60.35
CA GLN A 202 34.70 10.51 60.03
C GLN A 202 34.60 10.27 58.51
N THR A 203 34.79 9.02 58.09
CA THR A 203 34.81 8.60 56.67
C THR A 203 33.48 8.08 56.12
N SER A 204 32.47 7.84 56.98
CA SER A 204 31.16 7.30 56.57
C SER A 204 29.99 8.25 56.90
N HIS A 205 28.94 8.25 56.05
CA HIS A 205 27.76 9.11 56.20
C HIS A 205 26.96 8.89 57.49
N GLN A 206 27.10 7.71 58.09
CA GLN A 206 26.32 7.30 59.26
C GLN A 206 27.17 7.22 60.54
N GLY A 207 28.47 7.55 60.48
CA GLY A 207 29.37 7.32 61.61
C GLY A 207 29.49 5.84 62.01
N ILE A 208 29.06 4.93 61.13
CA ILE A 208 29.11 3.49 61.38
C ILE A 208 30.58 3.06 61.31
N LYS A 209 31.12 2.70 62.47
CA LYS A 209 32.33 1.88 62.55
C LYS A 209 31.91 0.44 62.35
N LEU A 210 32.40 -0.17 61.29
CA LEU A 210 32.20 -1.61 61.08
C LEU A 210 33.31 -2.31 61.85
N SER A 211 32.97 -3.06 62.89
CA SER A 211 33.97 -3.84 63.63
C SER A 211 34.28 -5.14 62.90
N PHE A 212 35.51 -5.26 62.44
CA PHE A 212 36.01 -6.50 61.85
C PHE A 212 36.88 -7.25 62.85
N VAL A 213 36.71 -8.57 62.92
CA VAL A 213 37.58 -9.43 63.74
C VAL A 213 39.04 -9.31 63.28
N ASN A 214 39.25 -9.07 61.99
CA ASN A 214 40.56 -8.79 61.44
C ASN A 214 40.93 -7.32 61.71
N THR A 215 41.92 -7.12 62.56
CA THR A 215 42.40 -5.81 63.02
C THR A 215 42.97 -4.94 61.90
N LEU A 216 43.54 -5.54 60.85
CA LEU A 216 44.04 -4.82 59.68
C LEU A 216 42.88 -4.27 58.85
N ILE A 217 41.87 -5.10 58.59
CA ILE A 217 40.65 -4.69 57.88
C ILE A 217 39.90 -3.62 58.69
N ASP A 218 39.84 -3.77 60.02
CA ASP A 218 39.23 -2.80 60.93
C ASP A 218 39.94 -1.43 60.87
N LYS A 219 41.28 -1.43 60.90
CA LYS A 219 42.08 -0.21 60.72
C LYS A 219 41.88 0.42 59.36
N ILE A 220 41.93 -0.35 58.27
CA ILE A 220 41.76 0.16 56.90
C ILE A 220 40.38 0.80 56.71
N MET A 221 39.33 0.12 57.18
CA MET A 221 37.95 0.54 56.94
C MET A 221 37.51 1.69 57.84
N ASN A 222 38.09 1.84 59.04
CA ASN A 222 37.70 2.85 60.03
C ASN A 222 38.75 3.96 60.24
N ASN A 223 39.80 4.06 59.40
CA ASN A 223 40.82 5.11 59.56
C ASN A 223 40.32 6.51 59.19
N SER A 224 40.96 7.54 59.75
CA SER A 224 40.75 8.95 59.37
C SER A 224 41.51 9.29 58.08
N PRO A 225 40.99 10.18 57.21
CA PRO A 225 41.67 10.59 55.99
C PRO A 225 43.04 11.24 56.30
N GLY A 226 44.10 10.82 55.59
CA GLY A 226 45.44 11.41 55.71
C GLY A 226 46.44 10.64 56.59
N THR A 227 46.02 9.51 57.17
CA THR A 227 46.95 8.56 57.78
C THR A 227 47.72 7.80 56.69
N ALA A 228 49.04 7.74 56.81
CA ALA A 228 49.88 7.03 55.85
C ALA A 228 49.67 5.51 56.01
N LEU A 229 49.78 4.75 54.92
CA LEU A 229 49.72 3.27 54.96
C LEU A 229 50.75 2.67 55.95
N SER A 230 51.82 3.39 56.27
CA SER A 230 52.82 3.02 57.28
C SER A 230 52.29 2.95 58.71
N ASP A 231 51.22 3.69 59.03
CA ASP A 231 50.61 3.68 60.38
C ASP A 231 49.69 2.46 60.59
N ILE A 232 49.44 1.68 59.54
CA ILE A 232 48.58 0.49 59.55
C ILE A 232 49.39 -0.79 59.82
N ASP A 233 50.73 -0.76 59.65
CA ASP A 233 51.60 -1.94 59.58
C ASP A 233 52.14 -2.46 60.94
N VAL A 234 51.70 -1.90 62.07
CA VAL A 234 52.05 -2.49 63.38
C VAL A 234 51.09 -3.63 63.68
N VAL A 235 51.50 -4.83 63.29
CA VAL A 235 51.00 -6.10 63.85
C VAL A 235 51.34 -6.09 65.34
N ASP A 236 50.33 -5.98 66.20
CA ASP A 236 50.49 -6.13 67.64
C ASP A 236 50.77 -7.60 67.97
N THR A 237 52.04 -8.00 67.94
CA THR A 237 52.52 -9.32 68.38
C THR A 237 52.64 -9.40 69.90
N ALA A 238 51.57 -9.07 70.63
CA ALA A 238 51.47 -9.41 72.04
C ALA A 238 50.94 -10.85 72.21
N ALA A 239 51.80 -11.84 71.91
CA ALA A 239 51.61 -13.20 72.41
C ALA A 239 51.91 -13.20 73.91
N SER A 240 50.88 -13.30 74.75
CA SER A 240 51.05 -13.57 76.18
C SER A 240 51.43 -15.04 76.37
N LEU A 241 52.68 -15.29 76.76
CA LEU A 241 53.16 -16.60 77.19
C LEU A 241 52.69 -16.81 78.63
N ILE A 242 51.70 -17.70 78.81
CA ILE A 242 51.23 -18.10 80.13
C ILE A 242 52.19 -19.18 80.66
N GLY A 243 53.00 -18.82 81.65
CA GLY A 243 53.65 -19.70 82.61
C GLY A 243 53.28 -19.23 84.00
#